data_AF-A0A5J4W3E2-F1
#
_entry.id   AF-A0A5J4W3E2-F1
#
_cell.length_a   1.000
_cell.length_b   1.000
_cell.length_c   1.000
_cell.angle_alpha   90.00
_cell.angle_beta   90.00
_cell.angle_gamma   90.00
#
_symmetry.space_group_name_H-M   'P 1'
#
loop_
_entity.id
_entity.type
_entity.pdbx_description
1 polymer ?
#
loop_
_entity_poly.entity_id
_entity_poly.type
_entity_poly.pdbx_seq_one_letter_code
_entity_poly.pdbx_strand_id
1 'polypeptide(L)'
;MDSYRANTKLSDAVAKLETVEKEQRFQNRNKMVLMKWKANKTRLLQELQEQLDRVSRYTTVDVDKLYQDLEQKETELRVVEMKEKMFFEEKQQEDDYNKGELDKLKKMVNDEKKHKQEAFEKLTQIRVWLEQTLEEADVDKPEDNHTKTQYATSDSEDSSDLELKQLESEVEYKQKLGQIQQNISSLGAENEKLRHQVEELAEKTQREGEKSNRSNQLPPIASSRK
;
A
#
# COMPACT_ATOMS: atom_id res chain seq x y z
N MET A 1 105.20 -52.92 -2.52
CA MET A 1 104.56 -51.59 -2.34
C MET A 1 103.13 -51.56 -2.88
N ASP A 2 102.82 -52.30 -3.94
CA ASP A 2 101.49 -52.24 -4.60
C ASP A 2 100.34 -52.88 -3.79
N SER A 3 100.62 -53.93 -3.02
CA SER A 3 99.62 -54.58 -2.16
C SER A 3 99.06 -53.64 -1.09
N TYR A 4 99.90 -52.80 -0.48
CA TYR A 4 99.46 -51.80 0.51
C TYR A 4 98.59 -50.71 -0.12
N ARG A 5 98.92 -50.25 -1.34
CA ARG A 5 98.10 -49.27 -2.08
C ARG A 5 96.77 -49.84 -2.56
N ALA A 6 96.72 -51.13 -2.87
CA ALA A 6 95.47 -51.82 -3.20
C ALA A 6 94.57 -51.95 -1.96
N ASN A 7 95.14 -52.31 -0.80
CA ASN A 7 94.39 -52.41 0.45
C ASN A 7 93.81 -51.07 0.91
N THR A 8 94.54 -49.96 0.80
CA THR A 8 94.01 -48.64 1.18
C THR A 8 92.87 -48.23 0.26
N LYS A 9 93.00 -48.42 -1.06
CA LYS A 9 91.92 -48.14 -2.02
C LYS A 9 90.69 -49.00 -1.79
N LEU A 10 90.86 -50.27 -1.42
CA LEU A 10 89.76 -51.16 -1.08
C LEU A 10 89.05 -50.68 0.19
N SER A 11 89.80 -50.30 1.22
CA SER A 11 89.25 -49.73 2.45
C SER A 11 88.47 -48.44 2.19
N ASP A 12 89.00 -47.53 1.36
CA ASP A 12 88.33 -46.29 0.98
C ASP A 12 87.04 -46.55 0.16
N ALA A 13 87.07 -47.56 -0.72
CA ALA A 13 85.91 -47.95 -1.50
C ALA A 13 84.81 -48.55 -0.61
N VAL A 14 85.18 -49.38 0.36
CA VAL A 14 84.24 -49.93 1.36
C VAL A 14 83.64 -48.81 2.21
N ALA A 15 84.45 -47.86 2.70
CA ALA A 15 83.97 -46.73 3.47
C ALA A 15 82.98 -45.84 2.67
N LYS A 16 83.25 -45.61 1.37
CA LYS A 16 82.33 -44.90 0.47
C LYS A 16 81.05 -45.68 0.20
N LEU A 17 81.14 -47.00 0.09
CA LEU A 17 79.96 -47.85 -0.07
C LEU A 17 79.07 -47.78 1.18
N GLU A 18 79.66 -47.84 2.37
CA GLU A 18 78.93 -47.69 3.63
C GLU A 18 78.23 -46.33 3.77
N THR A 19 78.85 -45.23 3.33
CA THR A 19 78.21 -43.90 3.37
C THR A 19 77.06 -43.82 2.38
N VAL A 20 77.23 -44.34 1.16
CA VAL A 20 76.18 -44.40 0.14
C VAL A 20 75.00 -45.27 0.63
N GLU A 21 75.27 -46.42 1.26
CA GLU A 21 74.21 -47.27 1.81
C GLU A 21 73.44 -46.57 2.94
N LYS A 22 74.14 -45.85 3.83
CA LYS A 22 73.48 -45.06 4.90
C LYS A 22 72.60 -43.96 4.32
N GLU A 23 73.08 -43.23 3.32
CA GLU A 23 72.32 -42.19 2.63
C GLU A 23 71.11 -42.78 1.88
N GLN A 24 71.29 -43.90 1.19
CA GLN A 24 70.19 -44.58 0.50
C GLN A 24 69.09 -45.03 1.48
N ARG A 25 69.46 -45.56 2.66
CA ARG A 25 68.50 -45.91 3.71
C ARG A 25 67.76 -44.67 4.23
N PHE A 26 68.45 -43.54 4.38
CA PHE A 26 67.83 -42.27 4.78
C PHE A 26 66.84 -41.76 3.73
N GLN A 27 67.24 -41.72 2.45
CA GLN A 27 66.37 -41.32 1.34
C GLN A 27 65.14 -42.24 1.21
N ASN A 28 65.30 -43.54 1.42
CA ASN A 28 64.18 -44.48 1.43
C ASN A 28 63.18 -44.20 2.56
N ARG A 29 63.66 -43.83 3.76
CA ARG A 29 62.77 -43.40 4.87
C ARG A 29 62.03 -42.11 4.51
N ASN A 30 62.72 -41.13 3.95
CA ASN A 30 62.10 -39.86 3.52
C ASN A 30 61.03 -40.10 2.45
N LYS A 31 61.31 -40.94 1.46
CA LYS A 31 60.35 -41.34 0.44
C LYS A 31 59.09 -41.95 1.05
N MET A 32 59.24 -42.85 2.03
CA MET A 32 58.11 -43.45 2.74
C MET A 32 57.27 -42.41 3.49
N VAL A 33 57.91 -41.45 4.18
CA VAL A 33 57.22 -40.36 4.88
C VAL A 33 56.46 -39.47 3.88
N LEU A 34 57.08 -39.12 2.76
CA LEU A 34 56.44 -38.32 1.71
C LEU A 34 55.27 -39.05 1.07
N MET A 35 55.37 -40.37 0.84
CA MET A 35 54.26 -41.17 0.33
C MET A 35 53.08 -41.20 1.30
N LYS A 36 53.33 -41.36 2.61
CA LYS A 36 52.29 -41.29 3.65
C LYS A 36 51.64 -39.91 3.70
N TRP A 37 52.46 -38.86 3.64
CA TRP A 37 51.97 -37.48 3.63
C TRP A 37 51.11 -37.20 2.39
N LYS A 38 51.54 -37.64 1.20
CA LYS A 38 50.77 -37.54 -0.04
C LYS A 38 49.42 -38.23 0.08
N ALA A 39 49.39 -39.47 0.57
CA ALA A 39 48.14 -40.22 0.77
C ALA A 39 47.19 -39.51 1.73
N ASN A 40 47.70 -39.00 2.87
CA ASN A 40 46.89 -38.29 3.84
C ASN A 40 46.35 -36.97 3.27
N LYS A 41 47.17 -36.22 2.52
CA LYS A 41 46.75 -34.98 1.85
C LYS A 41 45.68 -35.24 0.79
N THR A 42 45.83 -36.29 -0.01
CA THR A 42 44.81 -36.67 -1.01
C THR A 42 43.49 -37.04 -0.34
N ARG A 43 43.52 -37.79 0.76
CA ARG A 43 42.31 -38.11 1.54
C ARG A 43 41.63 -36.84 2.08
N LEU A 44 42.42 -35.93 2.69
CA LEU A 44 41.89 -34.67 3.21
C LEU A 44 41.26 -33.80 2.11
N LEU A 45 41.87 -33.75 0.92
CA LEU A 45 41.31 -33.02 -0.21
C LEU A 45 39.97 -33.61 -0.68
N GLN A 46 39.85 -34.94 -0.69
CA GLN A 46 38.58 -35.60 -1.01
C GLN A 46 37.51 -35.27 0.04
N GLU A 47 37.84 -35.33 1.33
CA GLU A 47 36.91 -34.98 2.41
C GLU A 47 36.43 -33.53 2.32
N LEU A 48 37.34 -32.59 2.05
CA LEU A 48 36.98 -31.17 1.85
C LEU A 48 36.12 -30.96 0.60
N GLN A 49 36.40 -31.68 -0.49
CA GLN A 49 35.57 -31.62 -1.70
C GLN A 49 34.15 -32.14 -1.43
N GLU A 50 34.00 -33.24 -0.71
CA GLU A 50 32.69 -33.77 -0.33
C GLU A 50 31.92 -32.83 0.61
N GLN A 51 32.62 -32.12 1.49
CA GLN A 51 32.02 -31.08 2.34
C GLN A 51 31.58 -29.88 1.52
N LEU A 52 32.41 -29.42 0.58
CA LEU A 52 32.08 -28.33 -0.33
C LEU A 52 30.88 -28.68 -1.19
N ASP A 53 30.83 -29.87 -1.78
CA ASP A 53 29.70 -30.35 -2.58
C ASP A 53 28.42 -30.45 -1.73
N ARG A 54 28.52 -30.88 -0.47
CA ARG A 54 27.39 -30.88 0.47
C ARG A 54 26.87 -29.47 0.72
N VAL A 55 27.75 -28.53 1.08
CA VAL A 55 27.37 -27.13 1.33
C VAL A 55 26.79 -26.50 0.06
N SER A 56 27.41 -26.74 -1.09
CA SER A 56 26.97 -26.24 -2.39
C SER A 56 25.54 -26.67 -2.75
N ARG A 57 25.14 -27.89 -2.35
CA ARG A 57 23.75 -28.36 -2.51
C ARG A 57 22.74 -27.66 -1.59
N TYR A 58 23.18 -27.15 -0.45
CA TYR A 58 22.32 -26.36 0.45
C TYR A 58 22.31 -24.87 0.11
N THR A 59 23.33 -24.37 -0.60
CA THR A 59 23.37 -22.99 -1.10
C THR A 59 22.55 -22.76 -2.38
N THR A 60 21.90 -23.79 -2.95
CA THR A 60 21.02 -23.61 -4.13
C THR A 60 19.71 -22.89 -3.79
N VAL A 61 19.40 -22.72 -2.51
CA VAL A 61 18.38 -21.78 -2.08
C VAL A 61 19.04 -20.42 -2.07
N ASP A 62 18.67 -19.59 -3.05
CA ASP A 62 19.07 -18.19 -3.11
C ASP A 62 18.40 -17.45 -1.95
N VAL A 63 19.09 -17.45 -0.81
CA VAL A 63 18.64 -16.82 0.43
C VAL A 63 18.40 -15.33 0.20
N ASP A 64 19.22 -14.69 -0.64
CA ASP A 64 19.07 -13.27 -0.97
C ASP A 64 17.79 -13.03 -1.77
N LYS A 65 17.46 -13.92 -2.72
CA LYS A 65 16.17 -13.88 -3.42
C LYS A 65 14.99 -14.08 -2.47
N LEU A 66 15.09 -15.00 -1.51
CA LEU A 66 14.03 -15.18 -0.51
C LEU A 66 13.88 -13.95 0.39
N TYR A 67 14.97 -13.27 0.74
CA TYR A 67 14.89 -12.01 1.48
C TYR A 67 14.25 -10.89 0.65
N GLN A 68 14.55 -10.80 -0.65
CA GLN A 68 13.90 -9.85 -1.56
C GLN A 68 12.40 -10.15 -1.72
N ASP A 69 12.03 -11.42 -1.93
CA ASP A 69 10.64 -11.84 -2.04
C ASP A 69 9.88 -11.55 -0.73
N LEU A 70 10.51 -11.77 0.43
CA LEU A 70 9.94 -11.45 1.74
C LEU A 70 9.71 -9.94 1.91
N GLU A 71 10.72 -9.11 1.63
CA GLU A 71 10.62 -7.66 1.71
C GLU A 71 9.53 -7.12 0.78
N GLN A 72 9.44 -7.66 -0.44
CA GLN A 72 8.35 -7.31 -1.36
C GLN A 72 6.99 -7.68 -0.77
N LYS A 73 6.83 -8.87 -0.19
CA LYS A 73 5.55 -9.28 0.42
C LYS A 73 5.18 -8.46 1.64
N GLU A 74 6.15 -8.06 2.47
CA GLU A 74 5.93 -7.17 3.61
C GLU A 74 5.48 -5.77 3.18
N THR A 75 6.04 -5.24 2.09
CA THR A 75 5.59 -3.95 1.54
C THR A 75 4.20 -4.02 0.94
N GLU A 76 3.89 -5.08 0.18
CA GLU A 76 2.54 -5.35 -0.35
C GLU A 76 1.51 -5.45 0.79
N LEU A 77 1.83 -6.21 1.84
CA LEU A 77 0.97 -6.35 3.02
C LEU A 77 0.69 -4.99 3.66
N ARG A 78 1.72 -4.18 3.91
CA ARG A 78 1.58 -2.85 4.52
C ARG A 78 0.68 -1.93 3.70
N VAL A 79 0.78 -1.98 2.37
CA VAL A 79 -0.10 -1.21 1.48
C VAL A 79 -1.55 -1.68 1.58
N VAL A 80 -1.78 -3.00 1.65
CA VAL A 80 -3.13 -3.55 1.80
C VAL A 80 -3.73 -3.18 3.15
N GLU A 81 -3.00 -3.32 4.25
CA GLU A 81 -3.45 -2.93 5.59
C GLU A 81 -3.80 -1.44 5.67
N MET A 82 -2.99 -0.58 5.05
CA MET A 82 -3.28 0.85 4.98
C MET A 82 -4.55 1.14 4.18
N LYS A 83 -4.73 0.47 3.04
CA LYS A 83 -5.94 0.60 2.22
C LYS A 83 -7.18 0.08 2.95
N GLU A 84 -7.06 -1.04 3.64
CA GLU A 84 -8.15 -1.61 4.45
C GLU A 84 -8.56 -0.63 5.55
N LYS A 85 -7.58 -0.04 6.26
CA LYS A 85 -7.85 0.98 7.28
C LYS A 85 -8.57 2.19 6.70
N MET A 86 -8.10 2.72 5.57
CA MET A 86 -8.76 3.84 4.89
C MET A 86 -10.19 3.50 4.46
N PHE A 87 -10.41 2.28 3.95
CA PHE A 87 -11.74 1.82 3.56
C PHE A 87 -12.69 1.74 4.77
N PHE A 88 -12.21 1.27 5.92
CA PHE A 88 -13.02 1.26 7.15
C PHE A 88 -13.33 2.67 7.65
N GLU A 89 -12.37 3.59 7.59
CA GLU A 89 -12.57 4.99 7.97
C GLU A 89 -13.61 5.68 7.05
N GLU A 90 -13.50 5.49 5.73
CA GLU A 90 -14.45 6.03 4.74
C GLU A 90 -15.85 5.48 4.96
N LYS A 91 -15.97 4.15 5.14
CA LYS A 91 -17.26 3.51 5.42
C LYS A 91 -17.88 4.01 6.72
N GLN A 92 -17.09 4.17 7.77
CA GLN A 92 -17.59 4.68 9.04
C GLN A 92 -18.09 6.13 8.91
N GLN A 93 -17.37 6.96 8.15
CA GLN A 93 -17.79 8.33 7.87
C GLN A 93 -19.09 8.38 7.05
N GLU A 94 -19.26 7.47 6.08
CA GLU A 94 -20.50 7.33 5.32
C GLU A 94 -21.67 6.88 6.21
N ASP A 95 -21.46 5.90 7.08
CA ASP A 95 -22.48 5.43 8.03
C ASP A 95 -22.91 6.54 9.00
N ASP A 96 -21.97 7.33 9.53
CA ASP A 96 -22.25 8.47 10.40
C ASP A 96 -23.02 9.58 9.67
N TYR A 97 -22.65 9.87 8.42
CA TYR A 97 -23.37 10.81 7.56
C TYR A 97 -24.81 10.35 7.29
N ASN A 98 -24.98 9.10 6.87
CA ASN A 98 -26.28 8.49 6.58
C ASN A 98 -27.19 8.48 7.82
N LYS A 99 -26.61 8.22 9.00
CA LYS A 99 -27.34 8.31 10.27
C LYS A 99 -27.81 9.73 10.56
N GLY A 100 -26.98 10.73 10.32
CA GLY A 100 -27.35 12.14 10.45
C GLY A 100 -28.50 12.55 9.52
N GLU A 101 -28.45 12.14 8.26
CA GLU A 101 -29.53 12.37 7.29
C GLU A 101 -30.82 11.64 7.67
N LEU A 102 -30.73 10.40 8.17
CA LEU A 102 -31.88 9.65 8.66
C LEU A 102 -32.58 10.39 9.82
N ASP A 103 -31.81 10.95 10.76
CA ASP A 103 -32.38 11.66 11.90
C ASP A 103 -33.02 13.00 11.47
N LYS A 104 -32.47 13.70 10.47
CA LYS A 104 -33.12 14.86 9.85
C LYS A 104 -34.45 14.48 9.19
N LEU A 105 -34.45 13.41 8.39
CA LEU A 105 -35.65 12.87 7.73
C LEU A 105 -36.74 12.51 8.76
N LYS A 106 -36.37 11.83 9.85
CA LYS A 106 -37.32 11.53 10.95
C LYS A 106 -37.93 12.81 11.54
N LYS A 107 -37.11 13.84 11.75
CA LYS A 107 -37.60 15.13 12.27
C LYS A 107 -38.58 15.78 11.30
N MET A 108 -38.23 15.86 10.01
CA MET A 108 -39.11 16.42 8.98
C MET A 108 -40.45 15.68 8.88
N VAL A 109 -40.43 14.35 8.93
CA VAL A 109 -41.67 13.54 8.91
C VAL A 109 -42.52 13.80 10.15
N ASN A 110 -41.91 13.97 11.32
CA ASN A 110 -42.64 14.28 12.54
C ASN A 110 -43.25 15.69 12.50
N ASP A 111 -42.52 16.68 12.00
CA ASP A 111 -43.02 18.04 11.79
C ASP A 111 -44.16 18.07 10.77
N GLU A 112 -44.05 17.31 9.67
CA GLU A 112 -45.11 17.16 8.67
C GLU A 112 -46.37 16.52 9.29
N LYS A 113 -46.20 15.47 10.11
CA LYS A 113 -47.30 14.84 10.83
C LYS A 113 -48.00 15.82 11.77
N LYS A 114 -47.23 16.66 12.47
CA LYS A 114 -47.77 17.69 13.36
C LYS A 114 -48.58 18.73 12.58
N HIS A 115 -48.05 19.26 11.48
CA HIS A 115 -48.76 20.22 10.64
C HIS A 115 -50.03 19.62 10.03
N LYS A 116 -49.99 18.35 9.63
CA LYS A 116 -51.18 17.61 9.17
C LYS A 116 -52.24 17.52 10.27
N GLN A 117 -51.85 17.19 11.49
CA GLN A 117 -52.75 17.13 12.64
C GLN A 117 -53.42 18.50 12.90
N GLU A 118 -52.63 19.58 12.94
CA GLU A 118 -53.13 20.95 13.14
C GLU A 118 -54.10 21.39 12.01
N ALA A 119 -53.80 21.02 10.76
CA ALA A 119 -54.69 21.28 9.63
C ALA A 119 -56.01 20.50 9.74
N PHE A 120 -55.96 19.24 10.17
CA PHE A 120 -57.16 18.43 10.42
C PHE A 120 -58.02 19.00 11.55
N GLU A 121 -57.40 19.47 12.64
CA GLU A 121 -58.11 20.11 13.76
C GLU A 121 -58.82 21.39 13.30
N LYS A 122 -58.13 22.26 12.55
CA LYS A 122 -58.74 23.48 11.99
C LYS A 122 -59.89 23.16 11.03
N LEU A 123 -59.72 22.18 10.13
CA LEU A 123 -60.79 21.75 9.22
C LEU A 123 -62.00 21.19 10.00
N THR A 124 -61.76 20.46 11.08
CA THR A 124 -62.82 19.94 11.94
C THR A 124 -63.55 21.07 12.66
N GLN A 125 -62.83 22.05 13.19
CA GLN A 125 -63.42 23.25 13.80
C GLN A 125 -64.28 24.04 12.81
N ILE A 126 -63.78 24.27 11.59
CA ILE A 126 -64.52 24.94 10.52
C ILE A 126 -65.77 24.14 10.15
N ARG A 127 -65.66 22.81 10.05
CA ARG A 127 -66.80 21.95 9.76
C ARG A 127 -67.88 22.05 10.84
N VAL A 128 -67.50 21.95 12.12
CA VAL A 128 -68.45 22.09 13.25
C VAL A 128 -69.08 23.48 13.26
N TRP A 129 -68.30 24.53 13.01
CA TRP A 129 -68.82 25.90 12.92
C TRP A 129 -69.81 26.08 11.76
N LEU A 130 -69.54 25.48 10.60
CA LEU A 130 -70.46 25.47 9.46
C LEU A 130 -71.74 24.68 9.75
N GLU A 131 -71.63 23.51 10.38
CA GLU A 131 -72.80 22.71 10.79
C GLU A 131 -73.69 23.49 11.77
N GLN A 132 -73.10 24.19 12.75
CA GLN A 132 -73.82 25.05 13.70
C GLN A 132 -74.47 26.27 13.03
N THR A 133 -73.76 26.97 12.14
CA THR A 133 -74.33 28.12 11.41
C THR A 133 -75.41 27.71 10.42
N LEU A 134 -75.35 26.49 9.86
CA LEU A 134 -76.42 25.93 9.05
C LEU A 134 -77.66 25.54 9.88
N GLU A 135 -77.47 25.01 11.09
CA GLU A 135 -78.58 24.76 12.04
C GLU A 135 -79.22 26.06 12.56
N GLU A 136 -78.42 27.11 12.77
CA GLU A 136 -78.91 28.45 13.13
C GLU A 136 -79.57 29.18 11.95
N ALA A 137 -79.13 28.93 10.71
CA ALA A 137 -79.74 29.49 9.50
C ALA A 137 -81.04 28.80 9.06
N ASP A 138 -81.42 27.67 9.68
CA ASP A 138 -82.71 26.98 9.46
C ASP A 138 -83.80 27.46 10.45
N VAL A 139 -83.47 28.45 11.31
CA VAL A 139 -84.42 29.18 12.16
C VAL A 139 -84.40 30.66 11.76
N ASP A 140 -85.49 31.09 11.13
CA ASP A 140 -85.78 32.45 10.66
C ASP A 140 -84.97 32.97 9.44
N LYS A 141 -85.61 32.88 8.27
CA LYS A 141 -85.41 33.89 7.22
C LYS A 141 -85.93 35.24 7.72
N PRO A 142 -85.14 36.31 7.58
CA PRO A 142 -85.60 37.39 6.72
C PRO A 142 -84.51 37.99 5.81
N GLU A 143 -85.01 38.80 4.88
CA GLU A 143 -84.37 39.42 3.73
C GLU A 143 -83.26 40.45 4.04
N ASP A 144 -82.41 40.65 3.03
CA ASP A 144 -81.71 41.87 2.61
C ASP A 144 -81.07 42.78 3.69
N ASN A 145 -79.74 42.94 3.59
CA ASN A 145 -79.15 44.12 2.94
C ASN A 145 -77.61 44.18 3.09
N HIS A 146 -77.00 44.72 2.03
CA HIS A 146 -75.73 45.46 1.95
C HIS A 146 -74.75 45.40 3.12
N THR A 147 -73.47 45.11 2.83
CA THR A 147 -72.42 46.14 2.71
C THR A 147 -71.03 45.55 2.39
N LYS A 148 -70.47 46.04 1.27
CA LYS A 148 -69.10 46.53 1.12
C LYS A 148 -67.97 45.76 1.84
N THR A 149 -67.43 44.74 1.17
CA THR A 149 -66.11 44.20 1.49
C THR A 149 -65.04 45.14 0.95
N GLN A 150 -64.44 45.93 1.83
CA GLN A 150 -63.20 46.63 1.54
C GLN A 150 -62.07 45.59 1.46
N TYR A 151 -61.35 45.57 0.35
CA TYR A 151 -60.02 44.95 0.27
C TYR A 151 -59.09 45.75 1.18
N ALA A 152 -58.84 45.24 2.39
CA ALA A 152 -57.74 45.68 3.23
C ALA A 152 -56.51 44.84 2.85
N THR A 153 -55.64 45.44 2.04
CA THR A 153 -54.24 45.07 1.96
C THR A 153 -53.64 45.23 3.36
N SER A 154 -53.31 44.12 4.00
CA SER A 154 -52.58 44.12 5.28
C SER A 154 -51.65 42.92 5.32
N ASP A 155 -50.67 42.90 4.42
CA ASP A 155 -49.48 42.06 4.49
C ASP A 155 -48.35 42.85 3.80
N SER A 156 -47.64 43.69 4.56
CA SER A 156 -46.58 44.54 4.01
C SER A 156 -45.30 44.55 4.86
N GLU A 157 -45.22 43.74 5.93
CA GLU A 157 -44.01 43.66 6.75
C GLU A 157 -43.43 42.23 6.80
N ASP A 158 -44.26 41.17 6.76
CA ASP A 158 -43.77 39.78 6.73
C ASP A 158 -43.26 39.31 5.35
N SER A 159 -43.73 39.90 4.25
CA SER A 159 -43.27 39.54 2.89
C SER A 159 -41.83 40.00 2.63
N SER A 160 -41.46 41.18 3.15
CA SER A 160 -40.13 41.77 3.00
C SER A 160 -39.08 40.99 3.79
N ASP A 161 -39.47 40.49 4.97
CA ASP A 161 -38.59 39.70 5.86
C ASP A 161 -38.36 38.28 5.31
N LEU A 162 -39.34 37.72 4.60
CA LEU A 162 -39.20 36.44 3.89
C LEU A 162 -38.30 36.57 2.65
N GLU A 163 -38.42 37.67 1.89
CA GLU A 163 -37.55 37.99 0.75
C GLU A 163 -36.10 38.24 1.19
N LEU A 164 -35.89 38.95 2.32
CA LEU A 164 -34.57 39.16 2.90
C LEU A 164 -33.90 37.86 3.32
N LYS A 165 -34.63 36.95 3.99
CA LYS A 165 -34.10 35.62 4.35
C LYS A 165 -33.78 34.75 3.13
N GLN A 166 -34.58 34.85 2.07
CA GLN A 166 -34.27 34.18 0.80
C GLN A 166 -32.99 34.73 0.17
N LEU A 167 -32.84 36.05 0.11
CA LEU A 167 -31.63 36.69 -0.42
C LEU A 167 -30.38 36.35 0.41
N GLU A 168 -30.47 36.35 1.73
CA GLU A 168 -29.37 35.94 2.62
C GLU A 168 -28.96 34.48 2.37
N SER A 169 -29.94 33.57 2.24
CA SER A 169 -29.66 32.18 1.92
C SER A 169 -29.02 32.00 0.54
N GLU A 170 -29.44 32.80 -0.46
CA GLU A 170 -28.87 32.76 -1.81
C GLU A 170 -27.43 33.27 -1.84
N VAL A 171 -27.12 34.31 -1.05
CA VAL A 171 -25.76 34.83 -0.89
C VAL A 171 -24.86 33.78 -0.23
N GLU A 172 -25.34 33.12 0.83
CA GLU A 172 -24.59 32.06 1.51
C GLU A 172 -24.32 30.86 0.58
N TYR A 173 -25.32 30.47 -0.23
CA TYR A 173 -25.14 29.43 -1.25
C TYR A 173 -24.09 29.81 -2.29
N LYS A 174 -24.13 31.03 -2.83
CA LYS A 174 -23.15 31.50 -3.81
C LYS A 174 -21.74 31.54 -3.23
N GLN A 175 -21.60 31.93 -1.96
CA GLN A 175 -20.31 31.93 -1.27
C GLN A 175 -19.77 30.52 -1.09
N LYS A 176 -20.61 29.56 -0.64
CA LYS A 176 -20.22 28.14 -0.54
C LYS A 176 -19.84 27.56 -1.90
N LEU A 177 -20.59 27.90 -2.96
CA LEU A 177 -20.29 27.45 -4.32
C LEU A 177 -18.93 27.93 -4.79
N GLY A 178 -18.58 29.20 -4.53
CA GLY A 178 -17.28 29.77 -4.83
C GLY A 178 -16.14 29.10 -4.06
N GLN A 179 -16.36 28.78 -2.77
CA GLN A 179 -15.40 28.05 -1.95
C GLN A 179 -15.14 26.65 -2.51
N ILE A 180 -16.20 25.95 -2.92
CA ILE A 180 -16.10 24.62 -3.53
C ILE A 180 -15.33 24.69 -4.86
N GLN A 181 -15.58 25.69 -5.70
CA GLN A 181 -14.85 25.88 -6.96
C GLN A 181 -13.36 26.17 -6.75
N GLN A 182 -13.01 26.95 -5.73
CA GLN A 182 -11.61 27.15 -5.34
C GLN A 182 -10.96 25.84 -4.88
N ASN A 183 -11.66 25.06 -4.05
CA ASN A 183 -11.15 23.78 -3.57
C ASN A 183 -10.95 22.78 -4.71
N ILE A 184 -11.90 22.69 -5.66
CA ILE A 184 -11.77 21.84 -6.85
C ILE A 184 -10.55 22.27 -7.68
N SER A 185 -10.34 23.57 -7.87
CA SER A 185 -9.18 24.07 -8.62
C SER A 185 -7.86 23.76 -7.93
N SER A 186 -7.81 23.91 -6.60
CA SER A 186 -6.64 23.59 -5.79
C SER A 186 -6.32 22.09 -5.82
N LEU A 187 -7.33 21.24 -5.64
CA LEU A 187 -7.20 19.78 -5.72
C LEU A 187 -6.83 19.31 -7.13
N GLY A 188 -7.30 19.99 -8.17
CA GLY A 188 -6.91 19.75 -9.55
C GLY A 188 -5.40 19.98 -9.76
N ALA A 189 -4.89 21.12 -9.29
CA ALA A 189 -3.46 21.43 -9.38
C ALA A 189 -2.59 20.46 -8.58
N GLU A 190 -3.04 20.02 -7.39
CA GLU A 190 -2.33 19.03 -6.59
C GLU A 190 -2.32 17.65 -7.26
N ASN A 191 -3.44 17.22 -7.83
CA ASN A 191 -3.52 15.98 -8.60
C ASN A 191 -2.60 15.97 -9.82
N GLU A 192 -2.50 17.10 -10.53
CA GLU A 192 -1.62 17.22 -11.69
C GLU A 192 -0.13 17.15 -11.28
N LYS A 193 0.21 17.77 -10.14
CA LYS A 193 1.55 17.65 -9.54
C LYS A 193 1.87 16.21 -9.14
N LEU A 194 0.92 15.51 -8.52
CA LEU A 194 1.09 14.10 -8.14
C LEU A 194 1.21 13.19 -9.36
N ARG A 195 0.45 13.45 -10.44
CA ARG A 195 0.58 12.72 -11.72
C ARG A 195 1.99 12.85 -12.29
N HIS A 196 2.56 14.05 -12.31
CA HIS A 196 3.94 14.24 -12.77
C HIS A 196 4.97 13.53 -11.89
N GLN A 197 4.79 13.52 -10.56
CA GLN A 197 5.68 12.78 -9.67
C GLN A 197 5.62 11.26 -9.90
N VAL A 198 4.43 10.71 -10.15
CA VAL A 198 4.25 9.29 -10.47
C VAL A 198 4.92 8.95 -11.80
N GLU A 199 4.77 9.81 -12.82
CA GLU A 199 5.40 9.63 -14.12
C GLU A 199 6.93 9.69 -14.03
N GLU A 200 7.48 10.64 -13.27
CA GLU A 200 8.93 10.74 -13.04
C GLU A 200 9.49 9.51 -12.31
N LEU A 201 8.78 8.99 -11.31
CA LEU A 201 9.15 7.77 -10.61
C LEU A 201 9.09 6.54 -11.55
N ALA A 202 8.05 6.43 -12.38
CA ALA A 202 7.92 5.35 -13.34
C ALA A 202 9.07 5.36 -14.36
N GLU A 203 9.44 6.53 -14.89
CA GLU A 203 10.60 6.67 -15.78
C GLU A 203 11.91 6.29 -15.08
N LYS A 204 12.08 6.68 -13.81
CA LYS A 204 13.27 6.36 -13.03
C LYS A 204 13.40 4.85 -12.82
N THR A 205 12.30 4.17 -12.46
CA THR A 205 12.26 2.71 -12.31
C THR A 205 12.57 2.00 -13.63
N GLN A 206 12.04 2.49 -14.76
CA GLN A 206 12.35 1.92 -16.08
C GLN A 206 13.84 2.07 -16.42
N ARG A 207 14.43 3.25 -16.20
CA ARG A 207 15.87 3.50 -16.43
C ARG A 207 16.76 2.62 -15.55
N GLU A 208 16.37 2.36 -14.31
CA GLU A 208 17.09 1.46 -13.40
C GLU A 208 16.98 -0.01 -13.85
N GLY A 209 15.81 -0.44 -14.31
CA GLY A 209 15.61 -1.76 -14.90
C GLY A 209 16.44 -1.98 -16.18
N GLU A 210 16.52 -0.98 -17.06
CA GLU A 210 17.35 -1.03 -18.27
C GLU A 210 18.86 -1.09 -17.96
N LYS A 211 19.32 -0.38 -16.91
CA LYS A 211 20.72 -0.47 -16.43
C LYS A 211 21.03 -1.85 -15.84
N SER A 212 20.11 -2.42 -15.06
CA SER A 212 20.24 -3.78 -14.50
C SER A 212 20.31 -4.83 -15.61
N ASN A 213 19.44 -4.73 -16.62
CA ASN A 213 19.46 -5.65 -17.77
C ASN A 213 20.72 -5.54 -18.63
N ARG A 214 21.29 -4.34 -18.80
CA ARG A 214 22.60 -4.17 -19.47
C ARG A 214 23.76 -4.73 -18.65
N SER A 215 23.70 -4.67 -17.33
CA SER A 215 24.72 -5.25 -16.44
C SER A 215 24.70 -6.79 -16.43
N ASN A 216 23.56 -7.40 -16.74
CA ASN A 216 23.39 -8.86 -16.78
C ASN A 216 23.63 -9.50 -18.15
N GLN A 217 23.95 -8.73 -19.20
CA GLN A 217 24.42 -9.28 -20.46
C GLN A 217 25.90 -9.67 -20.33
N LEU A 218 26.17 -10.96 -20.13
CA LEU A 218 27.51 -11.53 -20.29
C LEU A 218 28.06 -11.18 -21.68
N PRO A 219 29.35 -10.82 -21.79
CA PRO A 219 29.95 -10.51 -23.08
C PRO A 219 29.83 -11.71 -24.01
N PRO A 220 29.65 -11.49 -25.33
CA PRO A 220 29.54 -12.58 -26.28
C PRO A 220 30.81 -13.42 -26.20
N ILE A 221 30.65 -14.71 -25.93
CA ILE A 221 31.75 -15.67 -25.87
C ILE A 221 32.37 -15.67 -27.26
N ALA A 222 33.54 -15.03 -27.39
CA ALA A 222 34.35 -15.11 -28.59
C ALA A 222 34.69 -16.59 -28.83
N SER A 223 34.02 -17.20 -29.81
CA SER A 223 34.36 -18.53 -30.29
C SER A 223 35.71 -18.45 -30.98
N SER A 224 36.77 -18.61 -30.20
CA SER A 224 38.12 -18.79 -30.72
C SER A 224 38.19 -20.20 -31.31
N ARG A 225 37.85 -20.31 -32.59
CA ARG A 225 38.09 -21.51 -33.40
C ARG A 225 39.34 -21.29 -34.24
N LYS A 226 40.34 -22.13 -33.93
CA LYS A 226 41.58 -22.48 -34.63
C LYS A 226 42.78 -21.56 -34.40
#